data_AF-A0A0N9I154-F1
#
_entry.id   AF-A0A0N9I154-F1
#
_cell.length_a   1.000
_cell.length_b   1.000
_cell.length_c   1.000
_cell.angle_alpha   90.00
_cell.angle_beta   90.00
_cell.angle_gamma   90.00
#
_symmetry.space_group_name_H-M   'P 1'
#
loop_
_entity.id
_entity.type
_entity.pdbx_description
1 polymer ?
#
loop_
_entity_poly.entity_id
_entity_poly.type
_entity_poly.pdbx_seq_one_letter_code
_entity_poly.pdbx_strand_id
1 'polypeptide(L)'
;MLERAGGRNLFAELPGQFTPISPEQIIARNPQAITTDDFTAPPDGQRDPIAHLTRTFPTTDAVNQQRTLAIDAARTGARGSTRPVDGIVEIARFLHPSAFPAQ
;
A
#
# COMPACT_ATOMS: atom_id res chain seq x y z
N MET A 1 -10.68 -2.75 3.95
CA MET A 1 -9.86 -3.61 3.07
C MET A 1 -8.60 -4.06 3.79
N LEU A 2 -7.74 -3.13 4.21
CA LEU A 2 -6.47 -3.43 4.88
C LEU A 2 -6.61 -4.34 6.12
N GLU A 3 -7.60 -4.08 7.00
CA GLU A 3 -7.85 -4.92 8.18
C GLU A 3 -8.27 -6.35 7.81
N ARG A 4 -9.06 -6.51 6.75
CA ARG A 4 -9.45 -7.85 6.25
C ARG A 4 -8.26 -8.61 5.65
N ALA A 5 -7.25 -7.90 5.17
CA ALA A 5 -5.99 -8.48 4.72
C ALA A 5 -5.01 -8.76 5.88
N GLY A 6 -5.43 -8.56 7.13
CA GLY A 6 -4.60 -8.77 8.32
C GLY A 6 -3.59 -7.65 8.56
N GLY A 7 -3.81 -6.45 7.99
CA GLY A 7 -3.02 -5.25 8.26
C GLY A 7 -3.68 -4.32 9.27
N ARG A 8 -2.91 -3.38 9.82
CA ARG A 8 -3.44 -2.30 10.67
C ARG A 8 -3.14 -0.95 10.02
N ASN A 9 -4.17 -0.13 9.83
CA ASN A 9 -3.97 1.24 9.36
C ASN A 9 -3.41 2.08 10.52
N LEU A 10 -2.24 2.69 10.31
CA LEU A 10 -1.58 3.53 11.32
C LEU A 10 -2.25 4.88 11.53
N PHE A 11 -3.21 5.24 10.67
CA PHE A 11 -3.93 6.52 10.69
C PHE A 11 -5.46 6.32 10.82
N ALA A 12 -5.90 5.15 11.30
CA ALA A 12 -7.32 4.80 11.42
C ALA A 12 -8.11 5.75 12.34
N GLU A 13 -7.43 6.46 13.24
CA GLU A 13 -8.03 7.42 14.17
C GLU A 13 -8.38 8.77 13.51
N LEU A 14 -7.84 9.05 12.32
CA LEU A 14 -8.11 10.31 11.63
C LEU A 14 -9.47 10.23 10.91
N PRO A 15 -10.31 11.28 11.03
CA PRO A 15 -11.59 11.31 10.32
C PRO A 15 -11.38 11.53 8.82
N GLY A 16 -12.21 10.88 8.02
CA GLY A 16 -12.21 11.00 6.55
C GLY A 16 -11.65 9.79 5.82
N GLN A 17 -12.12 9.55 4.60
CA GLN A 17 -11.64 8.45 3.76
C GLN A 17 -10.26 8.76 3.14
N PHE A 18 -10.01 10.04 2.84
CA PHE A 18 -8.76 10.53 2.26
C PHE A 18 -8.30 11.76 3.05
N THR A 19 -7.57 11.51 4.12
CA THR A 19 -7.04 12.57 4.98
C THR A 19 -5.62 12.91 4.55
N PRO A 20 -5.30 14.19 4.28
CA PRO A 20 -3.93 14.59 3.97
C PRO A 20 -3.04 14.36 5.19
N ILE A 21 -1.96 13.61 4.99
CA ILE A 21 -0.96 13.28 6.02
C ILE A 21 0.39 13.79 5.51
N SER A 22 1.16 14.45 6.36
CA SER A 22 2.49 14.94 5.97
C SER A 22 3.51 13.80 5.91
N PRO A 23 4.57 13.90 5.09
CA PRO A 23 5.63 12.91 5.05
C PRO A 23 6.29 12.66 6.41
N GLU A 24 6.45 13.72 7.22
CA GLU A 24 7.04 13.64 8.56
C GLU A 24 6.19 12.82 9.51
N GLN A 25 4.86 12.91 9.41
CA GLN A 25 3.94 12.10 10.22
C GLN A 25 4.03 10.61 9.85
N ILE A 26 4.27 10.30 8.57
CA ILE A 26 4.49 8.93 8.11
C ILE A 26 5.80 8.39 8.67
N ILE A 27 6.89 9.16 8.55
CA ILE A 27 8.20 8.79 9.08
C ILE A 27 8.13 8.60 10.61
N ALA A 28 7.47 9.51 11.33
CA ALA A 28 7.36 9.45 12.79
C ALA A 28 6.63 8.19 13.29
N ARG A 29 5.68 7.66 12.52
CA ARG A 29 4.96 6.41 12.86
C ARG A 29 5.67 5.14 12.42
N ASN A 30 6.73 5.27 11.60
CA ASN A 30 7.55 4.19 11.08
C ASN A 30 6.75 2.96 10.60
N PRO A 31 6.07 3.03 9.45
CA PRO A 31 5.30 1.89 8.94
C PRO A 31 6.19 0.69 8.61
N GLN A 32 5.68 -0.50 8.92
CA GLN A 32 6.30 -1.78 8.52
C GLN A 32 6.00 -2.17 7.07
N ALA A 33 4.97 -1.58 6.48
CA ALA A 33 4.60 -1.77 5.08
C ALA A 33 3.88 -0.51 4.58
N ILE A 34 4.15 -0.12 3.33
CA ILE A 34 3.46 0.99 2.66
C ILE A 34 2.75 0.44 1.42
N THR A 35 1.47 0.75 1.28
CA THR A 35 0.67 0.42 0.09
C THR A 35 0.22 1.71 -0.59
N THR A 36 0.27 1.77 -1.91
CA THR A 36 -0.26 2.89 -2.69
C THR A 36 -1.15 2.40 -3.81
N ASP A 37 -2.22 3.14 -4.08
CA ASP A 37 -3.04 2.93 -5.26
C ASP A 37 -2.27 3.38 -6.49
N ASP A 38 -2.11 2.47 -7.44
CA ASP A 38 -1.64 2.79 -8.77
C ASP A 38 -2.83 3.20 -9.65
N PHE A 39 -3.01 4.51 -9.79
CA PHE A 39 -3.97 5.08 -10.74
C PHE A 39 -3.39 5.19 -12.14
N THR A 40 -2.09 5.01 -12.29
CA THR A 40 -1.36 5.13 -13.55
C THR A 40 -0.94 3.74 -13.97
N ALA A 41 -1.79 3.05 -14.71
CA ALA A 41 -1.29 2.00 -15.59
C ALA A 41 -0.90 2.66 -16.95
N PRO A 42 0.24 3.36 -17.11
CA PRO A 42 0.68 3.70 -18.45
C PRO A 42 1.38 2.48 -19.06
N PRO A 43 1.26 2.27 -20.38
CA PRO A 43 2.02 1.24 -21.09
C PRO A 43 3.55 1.41 -21.01
N ASP A 44 4.04 2.56 -20.50
CA ASP A 44 5.43 3.00 -20.66
C ASP A 44 6.22 3.10 -19.33
N GLY A 45 5.63 2.70 -18.19
CA GLY A 45 6.34 2.61 -16.89
C GLY A 45 6.88 3.93 -16.31
N GLN A 46 6.49 5.09 -16.84
CA GLN A 46 7.15 6.38 -16.56
C GLN A 46 6.90 6.98 -15.17
N ARG A 47 5.97 6.42 -14.39
CA ARG A 47 5.76 6.78 -12.97
C ARG A 47 5.83 5.50 -12.17
N ASP A 48 6.99 5.25 -11.57
CA ASP A 48 7.17 4.15 -10.63
C ASP A 48 6.77 4.63 -9.23
N PRO A 49 5.56 4.29 -8.75
CA PRO A 49 5.11 4.66 -7.41
C PRO A 49 6.03 4.10 -6.32
N ILE A 50 6.67 2.94 -6.54
CA ILE A 50 7.60 2.35 -5.58
C ILE A 50 8.88 3.17 -5.50
N ALA A 51 9.46 3.55 -6.64
CA ALA A 51 10.65 4.43 -6.64
C ALA A 51 10.37 5.77 -5.95
N HIS A 52 9.18 6.33 -6.13
CA HIS A 52 8.76 7.54 -5.42
C HIS A 52 8.71 7.31 -3.90
N LEU A 53 8.05 6.25 -3.43
CA LEU A 53 7.96 5.93 -2.01
C LEU A 53 9.34 5.68 -1.38
N THR A 54 10.21 4.94 -2.07
CA THR A 54 11.59 4.66 -1.63
C THR A 54 12.39 5.95 -1.46
N ARG A 55 12.25 6.92 -2.37
CA ARG A 55 12.95 8.21 -2.25
C ARG A 55 12.37 9.10 -1.15
N THR A 56 11.05 9.05 -0.94
CA THR A 56 10.35 9.93 0.02
C THR A 56 10.45 9.43 1.46
N PHE A 57 10.50 8.10 1.67
CA PHE A 57 10.49 7.47 3.00
C PHE A 57 11.69 6.56 3.29
N PRO A 58 12.94 6.97 2.98
CA PRO A 58 14.11 6.09 2.99
C PRO A 58 14.46 5.54 4.37
N THR A 59 13.98 6.19 5.44
CA THR A 59 14.27 5.81 6.82
C THR A 59 13.23 4.88 7.44
N THR A 60 12.15 4.58 6.73
CA THR A 60 11.07 3.72 7.26
C THR A 60 11.41 2.24 7.14
N ASP A 61 10.92 1.44 8.08
CA ASP A 61 11.07 -0.02 8.06
C ASP A 61 10.48 -0.61 6.77
N ALA A 62 9.38 -0.06 6.28
CA ALA A 62 8.77 -0.43 5.01
C ALA A 62 9.74 -0.35 3.83
N VAL A 63 10.48 0.76 3.69
CA VAL A 63 11.45 0.90 2.58
C VAL A 63 12.69 0.05 2.83
N ASN A 64 13.21 0.05 4.06
CA ASN A 64 14.40 -0.72 4.43
C ASN A 64 14.23 -2.24 4.22
N GLN A 65 13.02 -2.75 4.45
CA GLN A 65 12.67 -4.17 4.27
C GLN A 65 12.08 -4.46 2.89
N GLN A 66 12.07 -3.49 1.98
CA GLN A 66 11.47 -3.59 0.64
C GLN A 66 9.99 -4.01 0.68
N ARG A 67 9.27 -3.58 1.72
CA ARG A 67 7.83 -3.80 1.95
C ARG A 67 7.03 -2.60 1.47
N THR A 68 7.12 -2.34 0.18
CA THR A 68 6.31 -1.33 -0.53
C THR A 68 5.51 -1.99 -1.65
N LEU A 69 4.20 -1.78 -1.68
CA LEU A 69 3.30 -2.36 -2.69
C LEU A 69 2.55 -1.26 -3.44
N ALA A 70 2.60 -1.32 -4.76
CA ALA A 70 1.72 -0.55 -5.64
C ALA A 70 0.61 -1.48 -6.12
N ILE A 71 -0.62 -1.19 -5.73
CA ILE A 71 -1.79 -2.01 -6.05
C ILE A 71 -2.67 -1.27 -7.07
N ASP A 72 -3.13 -1.98 -8.09
CA ASP A 72 -4.04 -1.41 -9.09
C ASP A 72 -5.27 -0.78 -8.39
N ALA A 73 -5.58 0.48 -8.69
CA ALA A 73 -6.74 1.19 -8.15
C ALA A 73 -8.09 0.50 -8.46
N ALA A 74 -8.15 -0.35 -9.50
CA ALA A 74 -9.31 -1.21 -9.76
C ALA A 74 -9.43 -2.35 -8.75
N ARG A 75 -8.34 -2.82 -8.14
CA ARG A 75 -8.32 -3.86 -7.10
C ARG A 75 -8.52 -3.31 -5.69
N THR A 76 -8.42 -2.00 -5.47
CA THR A 76 -8.76 -1.39 -4.18
C THR A 76 -10.20 -0.87 -4.12
N GLY A 77 -10.91 -0.89 -5.25
CA GLY A 77 -12.27 -0.36 -5.38
C GLY A 77 -12.30 1.16 -5.61
N ALA A 78 -11.14 1.84 -5.64
CA ALA A 78 -11.04 3.27 -5.88
C ALA A 78 -11.60 3.70 -7.24
N ARG A 79 -11.66 2.80 -8.23
CA ARG A 79 -12.28 3.04 -9.56
C ARG A 79 -13.73 2.56 -9.71
N GLY A 80 -14.42 2.19 -8.63
CA GLY A 80 -15.78 1.63 -8.71
C GLY A 80 -15.81 0.26 -9.41
N SER A 81 -14.99 -0.66 -8.94
CA SER A 81 -14.71 -1.97 -9.56
C SER A 81 -15.32 -3.14 -8.76
N THR A 82 -15.52 -4.28 -9.43
CA THR A 82 -15.92 -5.56 -8.80
C THR A 82 -14.75 -6.40 -8.30
N ARG A 83 -13.52 -5.88 -8.41
CA ARG A 83 -12.27 -6.57 -8.01
C ARG A 83 -11.72 -6.28 -6.60
N PRO A 84 -12.43 -5.66 -5.62
CA PRO A 84 -11.83 -5.38 -4.32
C PRO A 84 -11.49 -6.64 -3.52
N VAL A 85 -12.13 -7.77 -3.81
CA VAL A 85 -11.79 -9.07 -3.20
C VAL A 85 -10.40 -9.53 -3.63
N ASP A 86 -10.07 -9.40 -4.93
CA ASP A 86 -8.75 -9.75 -5.45
C ASP A 86 -7.66 -8.90 -4.80
N GLY A 87 -7.94 -7.61 -4.59
CA GLY A 87 -7.01 -6.73 -3.90
C GLY A 87 -6.80 -7.10 -2.43
N ILE A 88 -7.83 -7.57 -1.72
CA ILE A 88 -7.65 -8.05 -0.33
C ILE A 88 -6.66 -9.22 -0.31
N VAL A 89 -6.80 -10.16 -1.25
CA VAL A 89 -5.90 -11.32 -1.34
C VAL A 89 -4.48 -10.89 -1.68
N GLU A 90 -4.31 -9.93 -2.60
CA GLU A 90 -3.00 -9.39 -2.96
C GLU A 90 -2.30 -8.70 -1.79
N ILE A 91 -3.02 -7.82 -1.07
CA ILE A 91 -2.50 -7.18 0.14
C ILE A 91 -2.18 -8.23 1.21
N ALA A 92 -3.04 -9.25 1.39
CA ALA A 92 -2.81 -10.30 2.39
C ALA A 92 -1.55 -11.12 2.09
N ARG A 93 -1.32 -11.49 0.82
CA ARG A 93 -0.09 -12.18 0.37
C ARG A 93 1.16 -11.34 0.61
N PHE A 94 1.07 -10.05 0.34
CA PHE A 94 2.15 -9.10 0.57
C PHE A 94 2.45 -8.90 2.07
N LEU A 95 1.42 -8.82 2.91
CA LEU A 95 1.59 -8.63 4.35
C LEU A 95 2.07 -9.91 5.06
N HIS A 96 1.60 -11.07 4.61
CA HIS A 96 1.80 -12.37 5.27
C HIS A 96 2.31 -13.44 4.29
N PRO A 97 3.51 -13.29 3.71
CA PRO A 97 4.01 -14.21 2.68
C PRO A 97 4.13 -15.66 3.17
N SER A 98 4.40 -15.88 4.47
CA SER A 98 4.47 -17.22 5.07
C SER A 98 3.12 -17.95 5.13
N ALA A 99 2.01 -17.22 5.13
CA ALA A 99 0.66 -17.80 5.10
C ALA A 99 0.20 -18.17 3.68
N PHE A 100 0.92 -17.69 2.65
CA PHE A 100 0.64 -17.94 1.23
C PHE A 100 1.90 -18.45 0.52
N PRO A 101 2.40 -19.65 0.86
CA PRO A 101 3.54 -20.25 0.17
C PRO A 101 3.25 -20.34 -1.32
N ALA A 102 4.27 -20.07 -2.15
CA ALA A 102 4.18 -20.24 -3.59
C ALA A 102 3.83 -21.70 -3.90
N GLN A 103 2.71 -21.92 -4.62
CA GLN A 103 2.38 -23.22 -5.21
C GLN A 103 3.29 -23.51 -6.40
#